data_AF-A0A382ZY69-F1
#
_entry.id   AF-A0A382ZY69-F1
#
_cell.length_a   1.000
_cell.length_b   1.000
_cell.length_c   1.000
_cell.angle_alpha   90.00
_cell.angle_beta   90.00
_cell.angle_gamma   90.00
#
_symmetry.space_group_name_H-M   'P 1'
#
loop_
_entity.id
_entity.type
_entity.pdbx_description
1 polymer ?
#
loop_
_entity_poly.entity_id
_entity_poly.type
_entity_poly.pdbx_seq_one_letter_code
_entity_poly.pdbx_strand_id
1 'polypeptide(L)' 'MSDLCNVISEKAFQKGLLVVHTGRESIKLAPPLSITEEALFEGIEVLDECIRASI' A
#
# COMPACT_ATOMS: atom_id res chain seq x y z
N MET A 1 -17.79 4.93 3.22
CA MET A 1 -17.52 3.49 3.48
C MET A 1 -16.44 2.90 2.60
N SER A 2 -15.63 3.70 1.88
CA SER A 2 -14.35 3.25 1.27
C SER A 2 -13.14 3.97 1.88
N ASP A 3 -13.34 4.64 3.01
CA ASP A 3 -12.42 5.65 3.53
C ASP A 3 -11.13 5.03 4.07
N LEU A 4 -11.20 3.81 4.62
CA LEU A 4 -10.02 3.11 5.14
C LEU A 4 -8.98 2.84 4.04
N CYS A 5 -9.40 2.39 2.86
CA CYS A 5 -8.48 2.13 1.74
C CYS A 5 -7.85 3.42 1.20
N ASN A 6 -8.60 4.54 1.20
CA ASN A 6 -8.07 5.86 0.84
C ASN A 6 -6.99 6.29 1.83
N VAL A 7 -7.28 6.21 3.13
CA VAL A 7 -6.33 6.59 4.19
C VAL A 7 -5.05 5.75 4.12
N ILE A 8 -5.17 4.43 3.94
CA ILE A 8 -4.00 3.55 3.82
C ILE A 8 -3.21 3.90 2.56
N SER A 9 -3.87 4.13 1.41
CA SER A 9 -3.19 4.46 0.15
C SER A 9 -2.47 5.80 0.22
N GLU A 10 -3.06 6.79 0.88
CA GLU A 10 -2.44 8.11 1.09
C GLU A 10 -1.21 8.02 2.00
N LYS A 11 -1.30 7.28 3.12
CA LYS A 11 -0.15 7.05 4.01
C LYS A 11 0.96 6.27 3.32
N ALA A 12 0.63 5.25 2.54
CA ALA A 12 1.61 4.50 1.76
C ALA A 12 2.35 5.42 0.79
N PHE A 13 1.62 6.30 0.08
CA PHE A 13 2.21 7.28 -0.82
C PHE A 13 3.15 8.26 -0.10
N GLN A 14 2.77 8.76 1.08
CA GLN A 14 3.63 9.62 1.92
C GLN A 14 4.92 8.93 2.37
N LYS A 15 4.92 7.59 2.46
CA LYS A 15 6.08 6.76 2.79
C LYS A 15 6.87 6.25 1.58
N GLY A 16 6.52 6.69 0.37
CA GLY A 16 7.22 6.30 -0.87
C GLY A 16 6.71 5.02 -1.52
N LEU A 17 5.63 4.42 -1.03
CA LEU A 17 5.00 3.24 -1.62
C LEU A 17 3.75 3.63 -2.43
N LEU A 18 3.81 3.44 -3.75
CA LEU A 18 2.65 3.69 -4.62
C LEU A 18 1.74 2.45 -4.70
N VAL A 19 0.49 2.61 -4.28
CA VAL A 19 -0.58 1.61 -4.41
C VAL A 19 -1.83 2.26 -4.99
N VAL A 20 -2.78 1.45 -5.47
CA VAL A 20 -4.01 1.96 -6.09
C VAL A 20 -5.23 1.46 -5.32
N HIS A 21 -6.00 2.38 -4.74
CA HIS A 21 -7.35 2.07 -4.29
C HIS A 21 -8.23 1.75 -5.50
N THR A 22 -8.95 0.63 -5.46
CA THR A 22 -9.75 0.16 -6.60
C THR A 22 -11.12 0.85 -6.71
N GLY A 23 -11.42 1.82 -5.84
CA GLY A 23 -12.75 2.39 -5.68
C GLY A 23 -13.73 1.51 -4.90
N ARG A 24 -13.26 0.38 -4.34
CA ARG A 24 -14.04 -0.58 -3.52
C ARG A 24 -13.29 -0.87 -2.22
N GLU A 25 -13.65 -1.90 -1.46
CA GLU A 25 -12.90 -2.26 -0.24
C GLU A 25 -11.60 -3.04 -0.54
N SER A 26 -10.82 -2.61 -1.55
CA SER A 26 -9.54 -3.23 -1.89
C SER A 26 -8.50 -2.26 -2.42
N ILE A 27 -7.23 -2.61 -2.17
CA ILE A 27 -6.05 -1.94 -2.68
C ILE A 27 -5.32 -2.90 -3.61
N LYS A 28 -4.98 -2.45 -4.82
CA LYS A 28 -4.19 -3.20 -5.79
C LYS A 28 -2.71 -3.03 -5.51
N LEU A 29 -2.03 -4.17 -5.31
CA LEU A 29 -0.58 -4.28 -5.28
C LEU A 29 -0.12 -4.81 -6.64
N ALA A 30 0.62 -3.99 -7.39
CA ALA A 30 1.09 -4.36 -8.73
C ALA A 30 2.49 -3.81 -8.98
N PRO A 31 3.52 -4.35 -8.29
CA PRO A 31 4.90 -4.00 -8.56
C PRO A 31 5.32 -4.47 -9.97
N PRO A 32 6.40 -3.92 -10.54
CA PRO A 32 7.02 -4.45 -11.75
C PRO A 32 7.41 -5.93 -11.57
N LEU A 33 7.30 -6.74 -12.62
CA LEU A 33 7.72 -8.15 -12.59
C LEU A 33 9.24 -8.34 -12.39
N SER A 34 10.01 -7.28 -12.55
CA SER A 34 11.46 -7.23 -12.36
C SER A 34 11.87 -6.69 -10.97
N ILE A 35 10.93 -6.50 -10.04
CA ILE A 35 11.24 -6.04 -8.68
C ILE A 35 12.17 -7.04 -7.97
N THR A 36 13.12 -6.55 -7.17
CA THR A 36 13.97 -7.43 -6.36
C THR A 36 13.19 -7.95 -5.15
N GLU A 37 13.65 -9.05 -4.58
CA GLU A 37 13.02 -9.64 -3.40
C GLU A 37 13.10 -8.68 -2.20
N GLU A 38 14.21 -7.98 -2.03
CA GLU A 38 14.42 -7.00 -0.95
C GLU A 38 13.44 -5.82 -1.06
N ALA A 39 13.31 -5.24 -2.26
CA ALA A 39 12.39 -4.13 -2.50
C ALA A 39 10.92 -4.56 -2.37
N LEU A 40 10.61 -5.81 -2.69
CA LEU A 40 9.27 -6.37 -2.46
C LEU A 40 8.97 -6.42 -0.95
N PHE A 41 9.88 -6.95 -0.14
CA PHE A 41 9.70 -7.02 1.31
C PHE A 41 9.61 -5.62 1.95
N GLU A 42 10.46 -4.68 1.54
CA GLU A 42 10.38 -3.28 1.97
C GLU A 42 8.99 -2.70 1.70
N GLY A 43 8.45 -2.91 0.49
CA GLY A 43 7.11 -2.45 0.14
C GLY A 43 6.00 -3.08 0.98
N ILE A 44 6.13 -4.36 1.36
CA ILE A 44 5.18 -5.03 2.25
C ILE A 44 5.28 -4.51 3.68
N GLU A 45 6.47 -4.24 4.19
CA GLU A 45 6.69 -3.66 5.51
C GLU A 45 6.06 -2.27 5.61
N VAL A 46 6.30 -1.39 4.62
CA VAL A 46 5.65 -0.06 4.57
C VAL A 46 4.13 -0.19 4.56
N LEU A 47 3.57 -1.15 3.81
CA LEU A 47 2.13 -1.36 3.75
C LEU A 47 1.55 -1.83 5.10
N ASP A 48 2.20 -2.77 5.79
CA ASP A 48 1.78 -3.27 7.10
C ASP A 48 1.77 -2.15 8.14
N GLU A 49 2.80 -1.30 8.16
CA GLU A 49 2.84 -0.11 9.01
C GLU A 49 1.67 0.85 8.75
N CYS A 50 1.35 1.12 7.47
CA CYS A 50 0.23 1.97 7.10
C CYS A 50 -1.13 1.40 7.53
N ILE A 51 -1.31 0.08 7.44
CA ILE A 51 -2.51 -0.62 7.90
C ILE A 51 -2.66 -0.47 9.42
N ARG A 52 -1.61 -0.82 10.19
CA ARG A 52 -1.63 -0.73 11.66
C ARG A 52 -1.87 0.67 12.18
N ALA A 53 -1.36 1.69 11.48
CA ALA A 53 -1.57 3.09 11.86
C ALA A 53 -2.97 3.62 11.49
N SER A 54 -3.82 2.82 10.83
CA SER A 54 -5.13 3.24 10.30
C SER A 54 -6.32 2.47 10.88
N ILE A 55 -6.06 1.52 11.79
CA ILE A 55 -7.05 0.75 12.55
C ILE A 55 -6.78 0.91 14.05
#